data_AF-A0A482X2A1-F1
#
_entry.id   AF-A0A482X2A1-F1
#
_cell.length_a   1.000
_cell.length_b   1.000
_cell.length_c   1.000
_cell.angle_alpha   90.00
_cell.angle_beta   90.00
_cell.angle_gamma   90.00
#
_symmetry.space_group_name_H-M   'P 1'
#
loop_
_entity.id
_entity.type
_entity.pdbx_description
1 polymer ?
#
loop_
_entity_poly.entity_id
_entity_poly.type
_entity_poly.pdbx_seq_one_letter_code
_entity_poly.pdbx_strand_id
1 'polypeptide(L)'
;MSSMIVISALRSTRTSSILSLTVFVVCAFFILLPDTVYAAKYVPKWKKQACEVPASQNEQSHYTCDDNGEVKCLPGWQGDLCDVPTCRKGCDPLQGYCKRPGECRCKLGFYGELCNKCIALPGCQHGYCNNSFECICEEGWDGLFCSDPICRLDCHSTRGYCEWPGECRCRLGWAGETCKECQVLPGCQHGYCTKPLECRCNEGWTGILCQTPICADNCHKEHGYCRKPGECRCKVGWWGDNCDQCYPYPGCVNGSCRRPWECNCKAGWGGMLCDQELTHCENNPGLCENGATCVSLSDEDGSYRCLCPDGFTGRNCEVDKKVEYMNGLMNITMMMPPPPPSTTPTPPPSPSTTTLKIMTSTSTDLPEPQPGKNSSSAENVSVNETS
;
A
#
# COMPACT_ATOMS: atom_id res chain seq x y z
N MET A 1 -51.91 32.84 28.30
CA MET A 1 -51.40 33.10 29.67
C MET A 1 -50.01 33.70 29.48
N SER A 2 -49.93 34.92 28.96
CA SER A 2 -50.22 36.18 29.66
C SER A 2 -49.20 36.37 30.79
N SER A 3 -48.19 37.23 30.60
CA SER A 3 -48.32 38.70 30.78
C SER A 3 -47.76 39.05 32.17
N MET A 4 -47.00 40.10 32.43
CA MET A 4 -46.78 41.37 31.73
C MET A 4 -45.84 42.22 32.64
N ILE A 5 -44.93 43.05 32.11
CA ILE A 5 -45.03 44.55 32.05
C ILE A 5 -44.18 45.29 33.12
N VAL A 6 -43.54 46.46 32.90
CA VAL A 6 -43.16 47.25 31.69
C VAL A 6 -42.49 48.59 32.10
N ILE A 7 -41.79 49.22 31.14
CA ILE A 7 -41.56 50.69 30.93
C ILE A 7 -40.56 51.41 31.87
N SER A 8 -39.62 52.25 31.38
CA SER A 8 -39.77 53.29 30.35
C SER A 8 -38.45 53.66 29.65
N ALA A 9 -38.54 53.94 28.36
CA ALA A 9 -37.58 54.72 27.56
C ALA A 9 -38.19 56.11 27.27
N LEU A 10 -37.39 57.06 26.74
CA LEU A 10 -37.82 57.92 25.62
C LEU A 10 -36.65 58.71 25.02
N ARG A 11 -36.52 58.60 23.70
CA ARG A 11 -35.78 59.44 22.75
C ARG A 11 -36.83 59.93 21.75
N SER A 12 -36.81 61.19 21.32
CA SER A 12 -37.75 61.68 20.30
C SER A 12 -37.06 62.43 19.17
N THR A 13 -37.57 62.14 17.98
CA THR A 13 -37.16 62.52 16.63
C THR A 13 -37.80 63.83 16.15
N ARG A 14 -37.19 64.43 15.11
CA ARG A 14 -37.69 65.57 14.30
C ARG A 14 -38.97 65.23 13.51
N THR A 15 -39.90 66.17 13.41
CA THR A 15 -40.81 66.39 12.25
C THR A 15 -41.23 67.87 12.15
N SER A 16 -41.43 68.33 10.92
CA SER A 16 -41.55 69.73 10.48
C SER A 16 -42.96 70.33 10.48
N SER A 17 -42.99 71.67 10.48
CA SER A 17 -43.90 72.61 9.78
C SER A 17 -45.34 72.82 10.28
N ILE A 18 -45.65 74.07 10.71
CA ILE A 18 -46.58 75.03 10.05
C ILE A 18 -46.99 76.18 11.01
N LEU A 19 -46.78 77.42 10.54
CA LEU A 19 -47.43 78.72 10.86
C LEU A 19 -47.52 79.23 12.32
N SER A 20 -46.92 80.40 12.62
CA SER A 20 -47.60 81.70 12.45
C SER A 20 -46.82 82.86 13.12
N LEU A 21 -46.93 84.01 12.46
CA LEU A 21 -46.39 85.34 12.69
C LEU A 21 -46.11 85.73 14.16
N THR A 22 -44.88 86.19 14.42
CA THR A 22 -44.51 87.49 15.01
C THR A 22 -43.00 87.50 15.30
N VAL A 23 -42.38 88.68 15.32
CA VAL A 23 -40.92 88.91 15.50
C VAL A 23 -40.08 88.92 14.21
N PHE A 24 -40.58 89.64 13.21
CA PHE A 24 -39.73 90.56 12.45
C PHE A 24 -39.80 91.93 13.13
N VAL A 25 -38.76 92.76 12.99
CA VAL A 25 -38.56 94.09 13.61
C VAL A 25 -37.89 94.04 14.99
N VAL A 26 -36.57 93.83 15.02
CA VAL A 26 -35.56 94.74 15.60
C VAL A 26 -34.21 94.06 15.35
N CYS A 27 -33.60 94.27 14.18
CA CYS A 27 -32.14 94.15 13.95
C CYS A 27 -31.78 94.57 12.51
N ALA A 28 -32.49 95.56 11.97
CA ALA A 28 -32.20 96.18 10.68
C ALA A 28 -31.98 97.68 10.88
N PHE A 29 -30.99 98.03 11.70
CA PHE A 29 -30.43 99.38 11.79
C PHE A 29 -29.02 99.25 12.34
N PHE A 30 -28.06 98.98 11.46
CA PHE A 30 -26.67 99.47 11.53
C PHE A 30 -26.03 99.14 10.17
N ILE A 31 -26.44 99.91 9.16
CA ILE A 31 -25.63 100.10 7.96
C ILE A 31 -24.57 101.16 8.32
N LEU A 32 -23.34 100.94 7.83
CA LEU A 32 -22.22 101.88 7.67
C LEU A 32 -21.21 101.99 8.82
N LEU A 33 -20.22 101.10 8.82
CA LEU A 33 -18.82 101.49 9.04
C LEU A 33 -17.98 100.91 7.88
N PRO A 34 -17.26 101.74 7.11
CA PRO A 34 -16.29 101.27 6.14
C PRO A 34 -14.97 100.90 6.85
N ASP A 35 -14.11 100.21 6.10
CA ASP A 35 -12.72 99.90 6.43
C ASP A 35 -12.49 98.74 7.41
N THR A 36 -12.84 97.53 6.95
CA THR A 36 -12.05 96.36 7.35
C THR A 36 -10.62 96.57 6.83
N VAL A 37 -9.79 97.13 7.71
CA VAL A 37 -8.34 97.01 7.67
C VAL A 37 -8.03 95.55 7.42
N TYR A 38 -7.54 95.23 6.22
CA TYR A 38 -6.85 93.98 5.96
C TYR A 38 -5.72 93.89 6.99
N ALA A 39 -5.85 93.02 7.99
CA ALA A 39 -4.75 92.67 8.84
C ALA A 39 -3.68 92.06 7.92
N ALA A 40 -2.64 92.84 7.61
CA ALA A 40 -1.47 92.35 6.89
C ALA A 40 -0.93 91.17 7.68
N LYS A 41 -1.16 89.96 7.16
CA LYS A 41 -0.75 88.69 7.75
C LYS A 41 0.75 88.79 7.99
N TYR A 42 1.20 88.68 9.24
CA TYR A 42 2.61 88.85 9.60
C TYR A 42 3.44 87.73 8.94
N VAL A 43 4.19 88.07 7.88
CA VAL A 43 5.09 87.14 7.19
C VAL A 43 6.49 87.26 7.84
N PRO A 44 7.06 86.17 8.39
CA PRO A 44 8.39 86.17 9.00
C PRO A 44 9.46 86.66 8.02
N LYS A 45 10.46 87.39 8.53
CA LYS A 45 11.54 87.99 7.71
C LYS A 45 12.26 86.97 6.81
N TRP A 46 12.49 85.75 7.30
CA TRP A 46 13.14 84.69 6.53
C TRP A 46 12.29 84.17 5.36
N LYS A 47 10.95 84.22 5.46
CA LYS A 47 10.03 83.83 4.38
C LYS A 47 9.97 84.89 3.28
N LYS A 48 10.15 86.17 3.64
CA LYS A 48 10.33 87.27 2.69
C LYS A 48 11.67 87.18 1.97
N GLN A 49 12.75 86.82 2.68
CA GLN A 49 14.08 86.59 2.09
C GLN A 49 14.10 85.49 1.02
N ALA A 50 13.25 84.46 1.14
CA ALA A 50 13.11 83.42 0.11
C ALA A 50 12.51 83.96 -1.21
N CYS A 51 11.69 85.02 -1.14
CA CYS A 51 11.10 85.70 -2.30
C CYS A 51 11.93 86.89 -2.82
N GLU A 52 13.00 87.28 -2.11
CA GLU A 52 13.92 88.34 -2.51
C GLU A 52 14.99 87.84 -3.50
N VAL A 53 15.20 86.52 -3.60
CA VAL A 53 16.09 85.90 -4.59
C VAL A 53 15.26 85.54 -5.85
N PRO A 54 15.65 85.97 -7.06
CA PRO A 54 14.85 85.73 -8.25
C PRO A 54 14.69 84.23 -8.52
N ALA A 55 13.45 83.80 -8.80
CA ALA A 55 13.09 82.40 -9.11
C ALA A 55 13.93 81.77 -10.25
N SER A 56 14.65 82.59 -11.03
CA SER A 56 15.59 82.18 -12.07
C SER A 56 16.89 81.55 -11.58
N GLN A 57 17.23 81.63 -10.28
CA GLN A 57 18.47 81.04 -9.75
C GLN A 57 18.29 79.67 -9.11
N ASN A 58 17.05 79.17 -8.99
CA ASN A 58 16.79 77.88 -8.38
C ASN A 58 15.72 77.14 -9.18
N GLU A 59 16.13 76.53 -10.30
CA GLU A 59 15.27 75.75 -11.22
C GLU A 59 14.53 74.58 -10.56
N GLN A 60 14.87 74.25 -9.30
CA GLN A 60 14.27 73.19 -8.49
C GLN A 60 13.27 73.72 -7.44
N SER A 61 12.94 75.02 -7.46
CA SER A 61 11.97 75.60 -6.53
C SER A 61 10.53 75.31 -6.96
N HIS A 62 9.67 74.94 -6.00
CA HIS A 62 8.28 74.55 -6.24
C HIS A 62 7.26 75.55 -5.68
N TYR A 63 7.60 76.84 -5.68
CA TYR A 63 6.75 77.92 -5.19
C TYR A 63 6.76 79.17 -6.07
N THR A 64 5.72 79.98 -5.91
CA THR A 64 5.56 81.32 -6.50
C THR A 64 5.36 82.33 -5.38
N CYS A 65 5.86 83.56 -5.53
CA CYS A 65 5.67 84.61 -4.52
C CYS A 65 4.60 85.58 -4.99
N ASP A 66 3.73 86.02 -4.08
CA ASP A 66 2.78 87.11 -4.36
C ASP A 66 3.40 88.50 -4.16
N ASP A 67 2.65 89.56 -4.52
CA ASP A 67 3.10 90.96 -4.43
C ASP A 67 3.43 91.41 -3.00
N ASN A 68 3.04 90.64 -1.98
CA ASN A 68 3.34 90.90 -0.57
C ASN A 68 4.55 90.08 -0.06
N GLY A 69 5.17 89.26 -0.91
CA GLY A 69 6.28 88.38 -0.58
C GLY A 69 5.87 87.12 0.18
N GLU A 70 4.61 86.67 0.08
CA GLU A 70 4.15 85.39 0.65
C GLU A 70 4.38 84.25 -0.36
N VAL A 71 5.04 83.18 0.11
CA VAL A 71 5.31 81.96 -0.65
C VAL A 71 4.00 81.16 -0.85
N LYS A 72 3.62 80.91 -2.11
CA LYS A 72 2.51 80.06 -2.54
C LYS A 72 3.03 78.83 -3.26
N CYS A 73 2.74 77.65 -2.72
CA CYS A 73 3.19 76.37 -3.28
C CYS A 73 2.53 76.05 -4.61
N LEU A 74 3.29 75.42 -5.50
CA LEU A 74 2.75 74.81 -6.71
C LEU A 74 1.82 73.63 -6.34
N PRO A 75 0.86 73.26 -7.22
CA PRO A 75 -0.04 72.13 -6.96
C PRO A 75 0.72 70.85 -6.62
N GLY A 76 0.41 70.26 -5.47
CA GLY A 76 1.05 69.04 -5.00
C GLY A 76 2.31 69.24 -4.14
N TRP A 77 2.62 70.47 -3.75
CA TRP A 77 3.69 70.79 -2.80
C TRP A 77 3.12 71.52 -1.57
N GLN A 78 3.74 71.31 -0.42
CA GLN A 78 3.35 71.85 0.89
C GLN A 78 4.58 72.13 1.76
N GLY A 79 4.37 72.66 2.96
CA GLY A 79 5.45 73.12 3.85
C GLY A 79 5.73 74.61 3.68
N ASP A 80 6.54 75.18 4.57
CA ASP A 80 6.72 76.64 4.62
C ASP A 80 7.51 77.20 3.42
N LEU A 81 8.34 76.36 2.80
CA LEU A 81 9.10 76.65 1.58
C LEU A 81 8.67 75.76 0.39
N CYS A 82 7.54 75.06 0.51
CA CYS A 82 7.00 74.19 -0.55
C CYS A 82 7.98 73.10 -1.01
N ASP A 83 8.82 72.63 -0.09
CA ASP A 83 9.86 71.62 -0.26
C ASP A 83 9.36 70.20 0.06
N VAL A 84 8.19 70.08 0.71
CA VAL A 84 7.56 68.80 1.03
C VAL A 84 6.52 68.46 -0.04
N PRO A 85 6.67 67.36 -0.79
CA PRO A 85 5.65 66.94 -1.73
C PRO A 85 4.39 66.46 -0.99
N THR A 86 3.22 66.79 -1.53
CA THR A 86 1.94 66.25 -1.07
C THR A 86 1.77 64.84 -1.61
N CYS A 87 1.78 63.85 -0.71
CA CYS A 87 1.61 62.45 -1.07
C CYS A 87 0.22 62.19 -1.66
N ARG A 88 0.07 61.05 -2.33
CA ARG A 88 -1.24 60.59 -2.83
C ARG A 88 -2.30 60.66 -1.71
N LYS A 89 -3.50 61.13 -2.04
CA LYS A 89 -4.62 61.17 -1.09
C LYS A 89 -4.91 59.76 -0.56
N GLY A 90 -4.97 59.62 0.75
CA GLY A 90 -5.18 58.34 1.44
C GLY A 90 -3.92 57.53 1.68
N CYS A 91 -2.73 58.02 1.32
CA CYS A 91 -1.46 57.38 1.68
C CYS A 91 -1.33 57.31 3.21
N ASP A 92 -0.95 56.15 3.74
CA ASP A 92 -0.84 55.93 5.18
C ASP A 92 0.14 56.93 5.81
N PRO A 93 -0.26 57.66 6.87
CA PRO A 93 0.54 58.73 7.44
C PRO A 93 1.78 58.23 8.21
N LEU A 94 1.79 56.97 8.65
CA LEU A 94 2.88 56.38 9.42
C LEU A 94 3.79 55.51 8.54
N GLN A 95 3.20 54.81 7.58
CA GLN A 95 3.87 53.78 6.78
C GLN A 95 4.16 54.22 5.35
N GLY A 96 3.48 55.26 4.86
CA GLY A 96 3.71 55.88 3.56
C GLY A 96 4.65 57.08 3.62
N TYR A 97 5.38 57.32 2.54
CA TYR A 97 6.12 58.57 2.29
C TYR A 97 6.16 58.87 0.79
N CYS A 98 6.44 60.11 0.41
CA CYS A 98 6.54 60.49 -0.99
C CYS A 98 7.76 61.37 -1.24
N LYS A 99 8.41 61.15 -2.38
CA LYS A 99 9.49 62.01 -2.90
C LYS A 99 9.01 62.94 -4.01
N ARG A 100 7.83 62.66 -4.56
CA ARG A 100 7.17 63.45 -5.61
C ARG A 100 5.68 63.56 -5.32
N PRO A 101 5.03 64.65 -5.76
CA PRO A 101 3.60 64.82 -5.59
C PRO A 101 2.80 63.66 -6.18
N GLY A 102 1.78 63.18 -5.47
CA GLY A 102 0.88 62.12 -5.95
C GLY A 102 1.46 60.69 -5.92
N GLU A 103 2.72 60.52 -5.50
CA GLU A 103 3.33 59.22 -5.21
C GLU A 103 2.99 58.78 -3.78
N CYS A 104 2.98 57.47 -3.52
CA CYS A 104 2.95 56.89 -2.17
C CYS A 104 3.89 55.69 -2.17
N ARG A 105 5.02 55.81 -1.48
CA ARG A 105 6.03 54.76 -1.32
C ARG A 105 5.91 54.19 0.08
N CYS A 106 6.01 52.88 0.18
CA CYS A 106 5.83 52.20 1.46
C CYS A 106 7.17 52.03 2.17
N LYS A 107 7.13 52.17 3.50
CA LYS A 107 8.21 51.73 4.39
C LYS A 107 8.32 50.21 4.36
N LEU A 108 9.49 49.71 4.75
CA LEU A 108 9.76 48.28 4.80
C LEU A 108 8.72 47.58 5.69
N GLY A 109 8.14 46.49 5.18
CA GLY A 109 7.09 45.74 5.87
C GLY A 109 5.66 46.18 5.53
N PHE A 110 5.46 47.14 4.63
CA PHE A 110 4.15 47.55 4.14
C PHE A 110 4.10 47.57 2.62
N TYR A 111 2.91 47.33 2.05
CA TYR A 111 2.68 47.30 0.62
C TYR A 111 1.29 47.82 0.24
N GLY A 112 1.03 47.88 -1.06
CA GLY A 112 -0.22 48.38 -1.63
C GLY A 112 -0.15 49.87 -2.02
N GLU A 113 -1.12 50.32 -2.80
CA GLU A 113 -1.16 51.68 -3.38
C GLU A 113 -1.20 52.81 -2.34
N LEU A 114 -1.63 52.50 -1.12
CA LEU A 114 -1.76 53.43 0.00
C LEU A 114 -0.86 53.05 1.19
N CYS A 115 -0.04 52.01 1.08
CA CYS A 115 0.86 51.53 2.14
C CYS A 115 0.17 51.15 3.46
N ASN A 116 -1.10 50.75 3.39
CA ASN A 116 -1.92 50.37 4.53
C ASN A 116 -2.02 48.83 4.73
N LYS A 117 -1.35 48.04 3.90
CA LYS A 117 -1.29 46.57 4.03
C LYS A 117 0.06 46.17 4.60
N CYS A 118 0.09 45.39 5.66
CA CYS A 118 1.32 44.81 6.19
C CYS A 118 1.82 43.68 5.31
N ILE A 119 3.13 43.53 5.18
CA ILE A 119 3.76 42.37 4.57
C ILE A 119 3.88 41.33 5.69
N ALA A 120 3.20 40.19 5.50
CA ALA A 120 3.34 39.05 6.41
C ALA A 120 4.77 38.51 6.40
N LEU A 121 5.14 37.74 7.43
CA LEU A 121 6.46 37.12 7.50
C LEU A 121 6.77 36.35 6.19
N PRO A 122 7.94 36.56 5.55
CA PRO A 122 8.27 35.86 4.32
C PRO A 122 8.19 34.34 4.50
N GLY A 123 7.40 33.67 3.66
CA GLY A 123 7.12 32.23 3.77
C GLY A 123 5.80 31.89 4.44
N CYS A 124 5.06 32.88 4.98
CA CYS A 124 3.70 32.70 5.49
C CYS A 124 2.78 32.15 4.38
N GLN A 125 2.22 30.96 4.58
CA GLN A 125 1.37 30.29 3.57
C GLN A 125 -0.12 30.51 3.88
N HIS A 126 -0.59 29.98 5.01
CA HIS A 126 -1.99 30.04 5.44
C HIS A 126 -2.16 30.95 6.65
N GLY A 127 -1.80 32.22 6.47
CA GLY A 127 -1.86 33.20 7.54
C GLY A 127 -1.94 34.63 7.06
N TYR A 128 -2.25 35.53 8.00
CA TYR A 128 -2.38 36.96 7.77
C TYR A 128 -1.55 37.77 8.77
N CYS A 129 -1.54 39.09 8.61
CA CYS A 129 -0.83 40.00 9.50
C CYS A 129 -1.73 41.17 9.90
N ASN A 130 -1.55 41.65 11.13
CA ASN A 130 -1.99 42.95 11.63
C ASN A 130 -0.80 43.93 11.67
N ASN A 131 0.39 43.46 12.06
CA ASN A 131 1.65 44.20 12.02
C ASN A 131 2.58 43.67 10.94
N SER A 132 3.57 44.47 10.54
CA SER A 132 4.57 43.99 9.58
C SER A 132 5.38 42.82 10.15
N PHE A 133 5.66 41.84 9.29
CA PHE A 133 6.49 40.67 9.58
C PHE A 133 5.98 39.70 10.65
N GLU A 134 4.67 39.70 10.92
CA GLU A 134 4.03 38.59 11.66
C GLU A 134 3.28 37.66 10.70
N CYS A 135 2.97 36.46 11.17
CA CYS A 135 2.15 35.47 10.47
C CYS A 135 1.21 34.85 11.51
N ILE A 136 -0.03 35.31 11.51
CA ILE A 136 -1.11 34.80 12.35
C ILE A 136 -1.83 33.73 11.55
N CYS A 137 -1.82 32.49 12.04
CA CYS A 137 -2.37 31.36 11.31
C CYS A 137 -3.90 31.41 11.21
N GLU A 138 -4.40 30.99 10.06
CA GLU A 138 -5.81 30.72 9.86
C GLU A 138 -6.23 29.48 10.67
N GLU A 139 -7.54 29.34 10.91
CA GLU A 139 -8.08 28.22 11.67
C GLU A 139 -7.67 26.88 11.06
N GLY A 140 -7.06 26.01 11.86
CA GLY A 140 -6.58 24.71 11.42
C GLY A 140 -5.13 24.67 10.92
N TRP A 141 -4.40 25.78 10.96
CA TRP A 141 -2.97 25.83 10.65
C TRP A 141 -2.14 26.24 11.88
N ASP A 142 -0.92 25.74 11.94
CA ASP A 142 0.04 25.96 13.01
C ASP A 142 1.46 26.12 12.42
N GLY A 143 2.43 26.38 13.30
CA GLY A 143 3.82 26.61 12.96
C GLY A 143 4.13 28.07 12.65
N LEU A 144 5.43 28.40 12.58
CA LEU A 144 5.91 29.79 12.42
C LEU A 144 5.47 30.43 11.10
N PHE A 145 5.26 29.62 10.06
CA PHE A 145 4.87 30.06 8.73
C PHE A 145 3.44 29.64 8.36
N CYS A 146 2.69 29.09 9.32
CA CYS A 146 1.34 28.54 9.10
C CYS A 146 1.32 27.54 7.93
N SER A 147 2.32 26.67 7.91
CA SER A 147 2.51 25.60 6.92
C SER A 147 2.13 24.23 7.47
N ASP A 148 1.96 24.11 8.78
CA ASP A 148 1.74 22.83 9.44
C ASP A 148 0.23 22.69 9.71
N PRO A 149 -0.47 21.74 9.08
CA PRO A 149 -1.89 21.54 9.30
C PRO A 149 -2.14 20.91 10.67
N ILE A 150 -3.17 21.39 11.37
CA ILE A 150 -3.65 20.79 12.61
C ILE A 150 -4.51 19.58 12.26
N CYS A 151 -4.01 18.39 12.56
CA CYS A 151 -4.73 17.15 12.30
C CYS A 151 -5.98 17.04 13.19
N ARG A 152 -6.87 16.11 12.83
CA ARG A 152 -8.03 15.78 13.67
C ARG A 152 -7.60 15.50 15.13
N LEU A 153 -8.36 16.02 16.11
CA LEU A 153 -8.06 15.93 17.54
C LEU A 153 -7.75 14.51 18.03
N ASP A 154 -8.45 13.49 17.52
CA ASP A 154 -8.27 12.09 17.92
C ASP A 154 -7.27 11.31 17.06
N CYS A 155 -6.57 11.99 16.15
CA CYS A 155 -5.55 11.38 15.30
C CYS A 155 -4.35 10.97 16.15
N HIS A 156 -3.92 9.71 16.02
CA HIS A 156 -2.80 9.22 16.82
C HIS A 156 -1.49 9.94 16.45
N SER A 157 -0.84 10.58 17.43
CA SER A 157 0.31 11.49 17.22
C SER A 157 1.48 10.93 16.39
N THR A 158 1.84 9.66 16.57
CA THR A 158 2.96 9.04 15.82
C THR A 158 2.54 8.14 14.65
N ARG A 159 1.25 7.78 14.58
CA ARG A 159 0.74 6.76 13.64
C ARG A 159 -0.14 7.38 12.56
N GLY A 160 -0.71 8.56 12.83
CA GLY A 160 -1.38 9.39 11.85
C GLY A 160 -0.52 10.57 11.42
N TYR A 161 -0.92 11.18 10.32
CA TYR A 161 -0.44 12.48 9.83
C TYR A 161 -1.57 13.14 9.03
N CYS A 162 -1.45 14.42 8.72
CA CYS A 162 -2.42 15.12 7.89
C CYS A 162 -1.69 16.03 6.91
N GLU A 163 -2.26 16.16 5.72
CA GLU A 163 -1.83 17.15 4.72
C GLU A 163 -2.77 18.36 4.74
N TRP A 164 -3.99 18.18 5.27
CA TRP A 164 -5.00 19.21 5.41
C TRP A 164 -5.56 19.27 6.83
N PRO A 165 -5.99 20.46 7.29
CA PRO A 165 -6.60 20.61 8.60
C PRO A 165 -7.80 19.68 8.80
N GLY A 166 -7.87 19.03 9.96
CA GLY A 166 -8.97 18.12 10.31
C GLY A 166 -8.95 16.75 9.63
N GLU A 167 -7.99 16.47 8.74
CA GLU A 167 -7.76 15.13 8.20
C GLU A 167 -6.95 14.26 9.18
N CYS A 168 -7.05 12.94 9.03
CA CYS A 168 -6.13 11.99 9.66
C CYS A 168 -5.87 10.83 8.68
N ARG A 169 -4.66 10.79 8.13
CA ARG A 169 -4.15 9.73 7.27
C ARG A 169 -3.26 8.81 8.07
N CYS A 170 -3.42 7.51 7.89
CA CYS A 170 -2.66 6.53 8.66
C CYS A 170 -1.34 6.15 7.99
N ARG A 171 -0.29 6.04 8.79
CA ARG A 171 0.97 5.44 8.37
C ARG A 171 0.77 3.94 8.14
N LEU A 172 1.64 3.37 7.30
CA LEU A 172 1.62 1.94 6.95
C LEU A 172 1.51 1.06 8.20
N GLY A 173 0.55 0.13 8.17
CA GLY A 173 0.28 -0.78 9.28
C GLY A 173 -0.79 -0.32 10.28
N TRP A 174 -1.31 0.90 10.12
CA TRP A 174 -2.41 1.43 10.94
C TRP A 174 -3.64 1.72 10.11
N ALA A 175 -4.80 1.62 10.73
CA ALA A 175 -6.11 1.70 10.11
C ALA A 175 -7.10 2.43 11.02
N GLY A 176 -8.31 2.59 10.49
CA GLY A 176 -9.40 3.32 11.12
C GLY A 176 -9.23 4.83 11.01
N GLU A 177 -10.27 5.58 11.33
CA GLU A 177 -10.27 7.04 11.17
C GLU A 177 -9.22 7.73 12.06
N THR A 178 -8.86 7.13 13.20
CA THR A 178 -7.93 7.70 14.20
C THR A 178 -6.51 7.10 14.12
N CYS A 179 -6.29 6.12 13.24
CA CYS A 179 -5.03 5.39 13.13
C CYS A 179 -4.58 4.69 14.42
N LYS A 180 -5.56 4.28 15.24
CA LYS A 180 -5.34 3.51 16.48
C LYS A 180 -5.44 2.00 16.26
N GLU A 181 -6.18 1.59 15.23
CA GLU A 181 -6.39 0.18 14.89
C GLU A 181 -5.24 -0.33 14.02
N CYS A 182 -4.91 -1.62 14.14
CA CYS A 182 -3.92 -2.22 13.27
C CYS A 182 -4.52 -2.50 11.89
N GLN A 183 -3.75 -2.27 10.85
CA GLN A 183 -4.05 -2.76 9.51
C GLN A 183 -3.57 -4.20 9.43
N VAL A 184 -4.50 -5.11 9.16
CA VAL A 184 -4.19 -6.52 8.87
C VAL A 184 -3.35 -6.62 7.59
N LEU A 185 -2.45 -7.60 7.53
CA LEU A 185 -1.61 -7.81 6.34
C LEU A 185 -2.50 -7.92 5.07
N PRO A 186 -2.23 -7.13 4.01
CA PRO A 186 -3.03 -7.20 2.79
C PRO A 186 -3.10 -8.63 2.22
N GLY A 187 -4.30 -9.09 1.90
CA GLY A 187 -4.55 -10.45 1.42
C GLY A 187 -4.84 -11.48 2.52
N CYS A 188 -4.78 -11.10 3.80
CA CYS A 188 -5.25 -11.92 4.91
C CYS A 188 -6.76 -12.20 4.75
N GLN A 189 -7.15 -13.47 4.66
CA GLN A 189 -8.56 -13.85 4.44
C GLN A 189 -9.28 -14.18 5.76
N HIS A 190 -8.69 -15.07 6.56
CA HIS A 190 -9.29 -15.58 7.80
C HIS A 190 -8.36 -15.35 8.99
N GLY A 191 -8.02 -14.09 9.25
CA GLY A 191 -7.15 -13.72 10.36
C GLY A 191 -7.38 -12.31 10.88
N TYR A 192 -6.68 -12.00 11.97
CA TYR A 192 -6.71 -10.72 12.67
C TYR A 192 -5.29 -10.22 12.94
N CYS A 193 -5.15 -8.96 13.33
CA CYS A 193 -3.88 -8.38 13.71
C CYS A 193 -3.86 -8.03 15.20
N THR A 194 -2.69 -8.22 15.82
CA THR A 194 -2.37 -7.60 17.12
C THR A 194 -1.25 -6.58 16.99
N LYS A 195 -0.39 -6.78 15.98
CA LYS A 195 0.65 -5.84 15.56
C LYS A 195 0.37 -5.37 14.13
N PRO A 196 0.85 -4.19 13.73
CA PRO A 196 0.70 -3.69 12.38
C PRO A 196 1.25 -4.68 11.35
N LEU A 197 0.52 -4.89 10.24
CA LEU A 197 0.91 -5.77 9.12
C LEU A 197 1.13 -7.24 9.50
N GLU A 198 0.42 -7.72 10.52
CA GLU A 198 0.38 -9.13 10.91
C GLU A 198 -0.92 -9.79 10.41
N CYS A 199 -0.88 -11.10 10.15
CA CYS A 199 -2.07 -11.92 9.90
C CYS A 199 -2.00 -13.15 10.80
N ARG A 200 -2.64 -13.07 11.98
CA ARG A 200 -2.81 -14.19 12.90
C ARG A 200 -4.06 -14.95 12.51
N CYS A 201 -3.93 -16.24 12.24
CA CYS A 201 -5.04 -17.02 11.73
C CYS A 201 -6.11 -17.28 12.80
N ASN A 202 -7.36 -17.22 12.35
CA ASN A 202 -8.48 -17.73 13.11
C ASN A 202 -8.37 -19.25 13.25
N GLU A 203 -9.09 -19.81 14.22
CA GLU A 203 -9.11 -21.25 14.44
C GLU A 203 -9.49 -22.01 13.16
N GLY A 204 -8.73 -23.08 12.87
CA GLY A 204 -8.96 -23.89 11.68
C GLY A 204 -8.33 -23.36 10.38
N TRP A 205 -7.58 -22.25 10.42
CA TRP A 205 -6.86 -21.71 9.27
C TRP A 205 -5.35 -21.65 9.50
N THR A 206 -4.58 -21.79 8.43
CA THR A 206 -3.12 -21.76 8.44
C THR A 206 -2.58 -21.11 7.16
N GLY A 207 -1.27 -20.96 7.08
CA GLY A 207 -0.56 -20.23 6.04
C GLY A 207 -0.34 -18.76 6.38
N ILE A 208 0.55 -18.10 5.64
CA ILE A 208 0.97 -16.71 5.89
C ILE A 208 -0.16 -15.67 5.74
N LEU A 209 -1.18 -15.98 4.95
CA LEU A 209 -2.37 -15.14 4.76
C LEU A 209 -3.65 -15.82 5.29
N CYS A 210 -3.51 -16.88 6.08
CA CYS A 210 -4.64 -17.66 6.60
C CYS A 210 -5.61 -18.12 5.50
N GLN A 211 -5.03 -18.50 4.36
CA GLN A 211 -5.74 -18.92 3.15
C GLN A 211 -5.93 -20.43 3.08
N THR A 212 -5.18 -21.21 3.86
CA THR A 212 -5.23 -22.68 3.82
C THR A 212 -6.06 -23.20 4.99
N PRO A 213 -7.15 -23.93 4.76
CA PRO A 213 -7.90 -24.55 5.84
C PRO A 213 -7.11 -25.73 6.45
N ILE A 214 -7.26 -25.93 7.75
CA ILE A 214 -6.73 -27.08 8.47
C ILE A 214 -7.77 -28.20 8.37
N CYS A 215 -7.38 -29.32 7.76
CA CYS A 215 -8.25 -30.49 7.62
C CYS A 215 -8.49 -31.16 8.99
N ALA A 216 -9.47 -32.07 9.07
CA ALA A 216 -9.68 -32.87 10.28
C ALA A 216 -8.37 -33.58 10.71
N ASP A 217 -8.14 -33.72 12.03
CA ASP A 217 -6.86 -34.18 12.59
C ASP A 217 -6.37 -35.52 12.01
N ASN A 218 -7.30 -36.44 11.73
CA ASN A 218 -6.99 -37.78 11.22
C ASN A 218 -7.11 -37.90 9.69
N CYS A 219 -7.24 -36.79 8.97
CA CYS A 219 -7.34 -36.80 7.51
C CYS A 219 -6.00 -37.19 6.88
N HIS A 220 -5.98 -38.21 6.03
CA HIS A 220 -4.74 -38.69 5.41
C HIS A 220 -4.06 -37.60 4.57
N LYS A 221 -2.78 -37.29 4.84
CA LYS A 221 -2.07 -36.15 4.22
C LYS A 221 -1.94 -36.23 2.71
N GLU A 222 -1.82 -37.43 2.15
CA GLU A 222 -1.64 -37.64 0.71
C GLU A 222 -2.94 -37.96 -0.02
N HIS A 223 -3.93 -38.50 0.68
CA HIS A 223 -5.14 -39.07 0.08
C HIS A 223 -6.40 -38.26 0.43
N GLY A 224 -6.31 -37.41 1.44
CA GLY A 224 -7.34 -36.46 1.83
C GLY A 224 -6.98 -35.03 1.42
N TYR A 225 -7.99 -34.19 1.33
CA TYR A 225 -7.88 -32.73 1.23
C TYR A 225 -9.12 -32.08 1.87
N CYS A 226 -9.05 -30.79 2.17
CA CYS A 226 -10.17 -30.06 2.75
C CYS A 226 -10.39 -28.74 2.02
N ARG A 227 -11.65 -28.32 1.92
CA ARG A 227 -12.02 -26.98 1.43
C ARG A 227 -12.46 -26.07 2.56
N LYS A 228 -12.91 -26.67 3.68
CA LYS A 228 -13.28 -25.98 4.91
C LYS A 228 -12.52 -26.58 6.09
N PRO A 229 -12.29 -25.81 7.17
CA PRO A 229 -11.68 -26.34 8.37
C PRO A 229 -12.46 -27.53 8.95
N GLY A 230 -11.75 -28.56 9.40
CA GLY A 230 -12.35 -29.75 10.01
C GLY A 230 -13.06 -30.71 9.03
N GLU A 231 -13.06 -30.41 7.73
CA GLU A 231 -13.54 -31.34 6.70
C GLU A 231 -12.42 -32.31 6.30
N CYS A 232 -12.76 -33.53 5.89
CA CYS A 232 -11.85 -34.41 5.16
C CYS A 232 -12.57 -34.94 3.92
N ARG A 233 -11.98 -34.70 2.74
CA ARG A 233 -12.48 -35.19 1.45
C ARG A 233 -11.44 -36.09 0.83
N CYS A 234 -11.86 -37.27 0.41
CA CYS A 234 -10.95 -38.23 -0.20
C CYS A 234 -10.69 -37.91 -1.67
N LYS A 235 -9.44 -38.13 -2.09
CA LYS A 235 -9.06 -38.21 -3.49
C LYS A 235 -9.70 -39.46 -4.11
N VAL A 236 -9.90 -39.41 -5.43
CA VAL A 236 -10.51 -40.51 -6.18
C VAL A 236 -9.76 -41.82 -5.91
N GLY A 237 -10.52 -42.88 -5.60
CA GLY A 237 -9.96 -44.19 -5.26
C GLY A 237 -9.72 -44.43 -3.77
N TRP A 238 -9.94 -43.43 -2.92
CA TRP A 238 -9.87 -43.55 -1.46
C TRP A 238 -11.22 -43.24 -0.81
N TRP A 239 -11.47 -43.82 0.36
CA TRP A 239 -12.70 -43.65 1.13
C TRP A 239 -12.47 -43.88 2.63
N GLY A 240 -13.55 -43.80 3.41
CA GLY A 240 -13.54 -43.75 4.86
C GLY A 240 -13.47 -42.32 5.39
N ASP A 241 -13.76 -42.14 6.68
CA ASP A 241 -13.78 -40.81 7.32
C ASP A 241 -12.41 -40.11 7.29
N ASN A 242 -11.33 -40.90 7.21
CA ASN A 242 -9.95 -40.44 7.23
C ASN A 242 -9.23 -40.60 5.87
N CYS A 243 -9.89 -41.16 4.85
CA CYS A 243 -9.29 -41.44 3.52
C CYS A 243 -8.09 -42.39 3.54
N ASP A 244 -8.08 -43.31 4.49
CA ASP A 244 -7.06 -44.34 4.69
C ASP A 244 -7.38 -45.64 3.96
N GLN A 245 -8.63 -45.83 3.52
CA GLN A 245 -9.07 -47.06 2.84
C GLN A 245 -9.11 -46.85 1.34
N CYS A 246 -8.60 -47.81 0.58
CA CYS A 246 -8.70 -47.81 -0.87
C CYS A 246 -10.05 -48.40 -1.32
N TYR A 247 -10.55 -47.93 -2.46
CA TYR A 247 -11.62 -48.61 -3.18
C TYR A 247 -11.02 -49.82 -3.90
N PRO A 248 -11.52 -51.04 -3.66
CA PRO A 248 -11.14 -52.20 -4.46
C PRO A 248 -11.70 -52.07 -5.88
N TYR A 249 -11.19 -52.87 -6.81
CA TYR A 249 -11.73 -52.92 -8.17
C TYR A 249 -13.25 -53.24 -8.14
N PRO A 250 -14.09 -52.57 -8.95
CA PRO A 250 -15.53 -52.84 -8.97
C PRO A 250 -15.82 -54.30 -9.30
N GLY A 251 -16.57 -54.99 -8.43
CA GLY A 251 -16.86 -56.42 -8.57
C GLY A 251 -15.88 -57.35 -7.85
N CYS A 252 -14.87 -56.80 -7.17
CA CYS A 252 -13.99 -57.58 -6.29
C CYS A 252 -14.79 -58.20 -5.13
N VAL A 253 -14.89 -59.53 -5.08
CA VAL A 253 -15.71 -60.24 -4.09
C VAL A 253 -14.86 -60.66 -2.89
N ASN A 254 -13.83 -61.48 -3.11
CA ASN A 254 -12.98 -62.04 -2.06
C ASN A 254 -11.54 -61.52 -2.13
N GLY A 255 -11.37 -60.22 -2.36
CA GLY A 255 -10.06 -59.57 -2.39
C GLY A 255 -9.95 -58.34 -1.50
N SER A 256 -8.74 -57.83 -1.35
CA SER A 256 -8.43 -56.55 -0.71
C SER A 256 -7.56 -55.68 -1.62
N CYS A 257 -7.54 -54.39 -1.38
CA CYS A 257 -6.70 -53.46 -2.13
C CYS A 257 -5.55 -52.95 -1.26
N ARG A 258 -4.40 -52.65 -1.86
CA ARG A 258 -3.34 -51.84 -1.23
C ARG A 258 -3.26 -50.47 -1.88
N ARG A 259 -3.50 -50.42 -3.18
CA ARG A 259 -3.73 -49.19 -3.95
C ARG A 259 -5.14 -49.21 -4.52
N PRO A 260 -5.71 -48.04 -4.84
CA PRO A 260 -7.03 -47.97 -5.44
C PRO A 260 -7.14 -48.83 -6.71
N TRP A 261 -8.29 -49.48 -6.86
CA TRP A 261 -8.67 -50.29 -8.02
C TRP A 261 -7.89 -51.60 -8.16
N GLU A 262 -7.22 -52.06 -7.11
CA GLU A 262 -6.67 -53.41 -7.04
C GLU A 262 -7.70 -54.39 -6.46
N CYS A 263 -7.56 -55.67 -6.80
CA CYS A 263 -8.26 -56.78 -6.16
C CYS A 263 -7.25 -57.90 -5.89
N ASN A 264 -6.61 -57.84 -4.72
CA ASN A 264 -5.67 -58.85 -4.27
C ASN A 264 -6.45 -59.97 -3.59
N CYS A 265 -6.54 -61.14 -4.23
CA CYS A 265 -7.36 -62.24 -3.73
C CYS A 265 -6.88 -62.76 -2.38
N LYS A 266 -7.84 -63.07 -1.51
CA LYS A 266 -7.59 -63.86 -0.30
C LYS A 266 -7.18 -65.28 -0.70
N ALA A 267 -6.46 -65.95 0.19
CA ALA A 267 -6.06 -67.34 -0.03
C ALA A 267 -7.29 -68.22 -0.34
N GLY A 268 -7.17 -69.10 -1.34
CA GLY A 268 -8.26 -69.95 -1.82
C GLY A 268 -9.18 -69.31 -2.87
N TRP A 269 -8.97 -68.04 -3.23
CA TRP A 269 -9.73 -67.35 -4.28
C TRP A 269 -8.81 -66.91 -5.43
N GLY A 270 -9.35 -66.92 -6.64
CA GLY A 270 -8.64 -66.55 -7.86
C GLY A 270 -9.55 -65.89 -8.89
N GLY A 271 -8.99 -65.64 -10.08
CA GLY A 271 -9.60 -64.80 -11.10
C GLY A 271 -9.36 -63.30 -10.87
N MET A 272 -9.63 -62.48 -11.88
CA MET A 272 -9.39 -61.02 -11.83
C MET A 272 -10.24 -60.30 -10.77
N LEU A 273 -11.38 -60.88 -10.39
CA LEU A 273 -12.32 -60.32 -9.41
C LEU A 273 -12.38 -61.10 -8.09
N CYS A 274 -11.51 -62.11 -7.94
CA CYS A 274 -11.51 -63.02 -6.78
C CYS A 274 -12.88 -63.65 -6.52
N ASP A 275 -13.58 -63.99 -7.60
CA ASP A 275 -14.91 -64.58 -7.65
C ASP A 275 -14.86 -66.10 -7.94
N GLN A 276 -13.68 -66.62 -8.27
CA GLN A 276 -13.47 -68.05 -8.50
C GLN A 276 -12.85 -68.71 -7.28
N GLU A 277 -13.45 -69.81 -6.81
CA GLU A 277 -12.94 -70.60 -5.70
C GLU A 277 -11.88 -71.61 -6.20
N LEU A 278 -10.67 -71.57 -5.64
CA LEU A 278 -9.53 -72.37 -6.08
C LEU A 278 -9.51 -73.75 -5.41
N THR A 279 -10.53 -74.58 -5.65
CA THR A 279 -10.72 -75.88 -4.99
C THR A 279 -10.25 -77.08 -5.81
N HIS A 280 -9.62 -76.87 -6.98
CA HIS A 280 -9.31 -77.97 -7.90
C HIS A 280 -8.47 -79.09 -7.30
N CYS A 281 -7.45 -78.77 -6.50
CA CYS A 281 -6.61 -79.76 -5.81
C CYS A 281 -7.34 -80.46 -4.64
N GLU A 282 -8.25 -79.76 -3.95
CA GLU A 282 -9.03 -80.33 -2.84
C GLU A 282 -10.08 -81.32 -3.35
N ASN A 283 -10.70 -81.00 -4.49
CA ASN A 283 -11.68 -81.87 -5.14
C ASN A 283 -11.05 -83.09 -5.84
N ASN A 284 -9.74 -83.04 -6.16
CA ASN A 284 -9.03 -84.11 -6.86
C ASN A 284 -7.78 -84.56 -6.07
N PRO A 285 -7.96 -85.27 -4.93
CA PRO A 285 -6.85 -85.78 -4.15
C PRO A 285 -6.05 -86.81 -4.95
N GLY A 286 -4.71 -86.68 -4.96
CA GLY A 286 -3.80 -87.57 -5.69
C GLY A 286 -3.54 -87.18 -7.14
N LEU A 287 -4.02 -86.01 -7.58
CA LEU A 287 -3.79 -85.48 -8.94
C LEU A 287 -2.31 -85.33 -9.29
N CYS A 288 -1.49 -84.92 -8.31
CA CYS A 288 -0.05 -84.82 -8.49
C CYS A 288 0.63 -86.07 -7.95
N GLU A 289 1.35 -86.78 -8.81
CA GLU A 289 2.03 -88.04 -8.49
C GLU A 289 3.42 -87.80 -7.88
N ASN A 290 4.06 -88.88 -7.41
CA ASN A 290 5.46 -88.89 -6.97
C ASN A 290 5.83 -87.88 -5.87
N GLY A 291 4.88 -87.56 -4.99
CA GLY A 291 5.10 -86.64 -3.86
C GLY A 291 5.10 -85.16 -4.25
N ALA A 292 4.57 -84.81 -5.43
CA ALA A 292 4.45 -83.44 -5.88
C ALA A 292 3.38 -82.63 -5.10
N THR A 293 3.61 -81.32 -4.94
CA THR A 293 2.67 -80.42 -4.27
C THR A 293 1.68 -79.85 -5.28
N CYS A 294 0.37 -80.05 -5.05
CA CYS A 294 -0.68 -79.49 -5.91
C CYS A 294 -0.98 -78.04 -5.54
N VAL A 295 -1.07 -77.16 -6.53
CA VAL A 295 -1.50 -75.76 -6.37
C VAL A 295 -2.71 -75.52 -7.27
N SER A 296 -3.86 -75.19 -6.68
CA SER A 296 -5.06 -74.80 -7.43
C SER A 296 -4.83 -73.44 -8.09
N LEU A 297 -5.24 -73.31 -9.34
CA LEU A 297 -5.17 -72.08 -10.14
C LEU A 297 -6.56 -71.72 -10.66
N SER A 298 -6.70 -70.50 -11.18
CA SER A 298 -7.92 -70.09 -11.87
C SER A 298 -8.17 -70.98 -13.10
N ASP A 299 -9.41 -71.05 -13.57
CA ASP A 299 -9.72 -71.85 -14.76
C ASP A 299 -9.01 -71.32 -16.01
N GLU A 300 -8.78 -70.00 -16.09
CA GLU A 300 -8.03 -69.37 -17.18
C GLU A 300 -6.54 -69.76 -17.18
N ASP A 301 -5.97 -70.02 -16.01
CA ASP A 301 -4.59 -70.45 -15.82
C ASP A 301 -4.42 -71.99 -15.86
N GLY A 302 -5.46 -72.74 -16.23
CA GLY A 302 -5.42 -74.19 -16.39
C GLY A 302 -5.85 -75.00 -15.15
N SER A 303 -6.57 -74.38 -14.21
CA SER A 303 -7.22 -74.93 -13.00
C SER A 303 -6.29 -75.51 -11.92
N TYR A 304 -5.12 -76.04 -12.27
CA TYR A 304 -4.11 -76.50 -11.30
C TYR A 304 -2.71 -76.56 -11.92
N ARG A 305 -1.70 -76.60 -11.05
CA ARG A 305 -0.33 -77.00 -11.40
C ARG A 305 0.26 -77.91 -10.32
N CYS A 306 1.03 -78.90 -10.75
CA CYS A 306 1.82 -79.74 -9.84
C CYS A 306 3.25 -79.19 -9.75
N LEU A 307 3.75 -78.99 -8.54
CA LEU A 307 5.15 -78.65 -8.27
C LEU A 307 5.93 -79.96 -8.11
N CYS A 308 6.58 -80.39 -9.19
CA CYS A 308 7.30 -81.65 -9.24
C CYS A 308 8.60 -81.61 -8.43
N PRO A 309 8.91 -82.65 -7.63
CA PRO A 309 10.20 -82.82 -7.00
C PRO A 309 11.31 -83.03 -8.05
N ASP A 310 12.56 -82.81 -7.62
CA ASP A 310 13.74 -83.02 -8.47
C ASP A 310 13.77 -84.46 -9.01
N GLY A 311 13.89 -84.58 -10.34
CA GLY A 311 13.86 -85.85 -11.05
C GLY A 311 12.52 -86.22 -11.68
N PHE A 312 11.44 -85.48 -11.42
CA PHE A 312 10.14 -85.72 -12.06
C PHE A 312 9.73 -84.57 -13.01
N THR A 313 8.93 -84.87 -14.02
CA THR A 313 8.37 -83.92 -15.00
C THR A 313 6.99 -84.39 -15.46
N GLY A 314 6.32 -83.60 -16.29
CA GLY A 314 4.94 -83.83 -16.72
C GLY A 314 3.94 -82.91 -16.02
N ARG A 315 2.69 -82.88 -16.49
CA ARG A 315 1.65 -81.99 -15.95
C ARG A 315 1.26 -82.41 -14.53
N ASN A 316 1.33 -83.71 -14.26
CA ASN A 316 0.97 -84.36 -13.02
C ASN A 316 2.19 -84.94 -12.30
N CYS A 317 3.41 -84.64 -12.78
CA CYS A 317 4.68 -85.18 -12.28
C CYS A 317 4.81 -86.70 -12.42
N GLU A 318 4.15 -87.25 -13.44
CA GLU A 318 4.05 -88.67 -13.74
C GLU A 318 5.33 -89.25 -14.40
N VAL A 319 6.19 -88.41 -14.97
CA VAL A 319 7.38 -88.85 -15.71
C VAL A 319 8.63 -88.76 -14.84
N ASP A 320 9.27 -89.89 -14.55
CA ASP A 320 10.60 -89.94 -13.94
C ASP A 320 11.67 -89.65 -15.02
N LYS A 321 12.37 -88.53 -14.87
CA LYS A 321 13.48 -88.13 -15.75
C LYS A 321 14.57 -89.19 -15.82
N LYS A 322 14.72 -90.07 -14.83
CA LYS A 322 15.70 -91.17 -14.83
C LYS A 322 15.38 -92.26 -15.85
N VAL A 323 14.12 -92.38 -16.29
CA VAL A 323 13.68 -93.41 -17.26
C VAL A 323 13.91 -92.97 -18.72
N GLU A 324 13.96 -91.66 -19.01
CA GLU A 324 14.31 -91.18 -20.36
C GLU A 324 15.81 -91.30 -20.68
N TYR A 325 16.69 -91.25 -19.68
CA TYR A 325 18.12 -91.43 -19.88
C TYR A 325 18.53 -92.89 -20.19
N MET A 326 17.64 -93.88 -20.04
CA MET A 326 17.93 -95.29 -20.34
C MET A 326 17.34 -95.77 -21.68
N ASN A 327 16.53 -94.95 -22.38
CA ASN A 327 15.96 -95.28 -23.70
C ASN A 327 16.54 -94.45 -24.86
N GLY A 328 17.48 -93.53 -24.61
CA GLY A 328 18.09 -92.64 -25.62
C GLY A 328 19.45 -93.09 -26.19
N LEU A 329 19.92 -94.31 -25.90
CA LEU A 329 21.29 -94.75 -26.28
C LEU A 329 21.40 -95.46 -27.64
N MET A 330 20.58 -95.12 -28.63
CA MET A 330 20.83 -95.50 -30.03
C MET A 330 20.58 -94.33 -30.99
N ASN A 331 21.49 -93.35 -30.99
CA ASN A 331 22.17 -92.87 -32.20
C ASN A 331 23.12 -91.71 -31.88
N ILE A 332 24.41 -92.04 -31.80
CA ILE A 332 25.50 -91.07 -31.81
C ILE A 332 25.89 -90.81 -33.27
N THR A 333 25.73 -89.58 -33.74
CA THR A 333 26.59 -89.03 -34.80
C THR A 333 26.94 -87.57 -34.49
N MET A 334 28.19 -87.41 -34.06
CA MET A 334 29.17 -86.34 -34.32
C MET A 334 28.77 -84.86 -34.17
N MET A 335 29.56 -84.21 -33.32
CA MET A 335 29.63 -82.79 -32.97
C MET A 335 29.84 -81.84 -34.17
N MET A 336 29.30 -80.63 -34.05
CA MET A 336 29.99 -79.39 -34.44
C MET A 336 29.74 -78.30 -33.37
N PRO A 337 30.77 -77.53 -32.96
CA PRO A 337 30.64 -76.51 -31.93
C PRO A 337 30.10 -75.17 -32.49
N PRO A 338 29.30 -74.40 -31.72
CA PRO A 338 28.91 -73.03 -32.07
C PRO A 338 30.01 -71.99 -31.75
N PRO A 339 30.03 -70.83 -32.44
CA PRO A 339 31.10 -69.83 -32.40
C PRO A 339 31.11 -68.99 -31.11
N PRO A 340 32.22 -68.28 -30.81
CA PRO A 340 32.33 -67.46 -29.60
C PRO A 340 31.43 -66.21 -29.64
N PRO A 341 30.86 -65.77 -28.50
CA PRO A 341 30.15 -64.50 -28.43
C PRO A 341 31.10 -63.31 -28.41
N SER A 342 30.81 -62.36 -29.29
CA SER A 342 31.34 -61.00 -29.37
C SER A 342 31.05 -60.19 -28.11
N THR A 343 32.04 -59.38 -27.73
CA THR A 343 31.99 -58.35 -26.69
C THR A 343 30.94 -57.27 -26.98
N THR A 344 30.11 -56.94 -25.98
CA THR A 344 29.46 -55.62 -25.87
C THR A 344 29.39 -55.17 -24.41
N PRO A 345 29.53 -53.86 -24.13
CA PRO A 345 29.89 -53.33 -22.82
C PRO A 345 28.70 -53.18 -21.87
N THR A 346 29.02 -53.31 -20.58
CA THR A 346 28.17 -53.05 -19.42
C THR A 346 27.72 -51.58 -19.32
N PRO A 347 26.47 -51.29 -18.90
CA PRO A 347 26.07 -49.95 -18.51
C PRO A 347 26.54 -49.61 -17.07
N PRO A 348 26.78 -48.32 -16.75
CA PRO A 348 27.26 -47.89 -15.43
C PRO A 348 26.15 -47.91 -14.36
N PRO A 349 26.50 -48.03 -13.07
CA PRO A 349 25.53 -48.01 -11.98
C PRO A 349 25.12 -46.57 -11.60
N SER A 350 23.82 -46.37 -11.35
CA SER A 350 23.26 -45.17 -10.72
C SER A 350 23.33 -45.26 -9.17
N PRO A 351 23.35 -44.11 -8.46
CA PRO A 351 23.91 -44.02 -7.12
C PRO A 351 22.96 -44.42 -6.00
N SER A 352 23.50 -45.13 -5.01
CA SER A 352 22.89 -45.38 -3.70
C SER A 352 23.32 -44.32 -2.70
N THR A 353 22.32 -43.65 -2.13
CA THR A 353 22.41 -42.69 -1.03
C THR A 353 22.64 -43.41 0.30
N THR A 354 23.74 -43.14 1.00
CA THR A 354 23.87 -43.47 2.43
C THR A 354 24.57 -42.34 3.19
N THR A 355 23.73 -41.60 3.92
CA THR A 355 23.90 -40.98 5.24
C THR A 355 25.33 -40.86 5.83
N LEU A 356 25.83 -39.63 5.92
CA LEU A 356 26.99 -39.28 6.75
C LEU A 356 26.55 -38.60 8.06
N LYS A 357 27.02 -39.14 9.19
CA LYS A 357 26.79 -38.64 10.55
C LYS A 357 27.43 -37.27 10.77
N ILE A 358 26.67 -36.41 11.45
CA ILE A 358 27.11 -35.15 12.03
C ILE A 358 27.89 -35.44 13.32
N MET A 359 29.11 -34.89 13.42
CA MET A 359 29.67 -34.44 14.71
C MET A 359 30.25 -33.04 14.53
N THR A 360 29.83 -32.19 15.44
CA THR A 360 30.10 -30.77 15.64
C THR A 360 31.50 -30.51 16.19
N SER A 361 32.14 -29.42 15.76
CA SER A 361 32.75 -28.41 16.66
C SER A 361 33.41 -27.25 15.87
N THR A 362 32.96 -26.02 16.14
CA THR A 362 33.72 -24.75 16.36
C THR A 362 34.87 -24.36 15.42
N SER A 363 35.08 -23.14 14.93
CA SER A 363 34.70 -21.79 15.37
C SER A 363 35.09 -20.74 14.29
N THR A 364 34.57 -19.50 14.43
CA THR A 364 35.19 -18.18 14.06
C THR A 364 35.50 -17.96 12.56
N ASP A 365 34.89 -17.03 11.81
CA ASP A 365 34.88 -15.58 11.99
C ASP A 365 34.08 -14.91 10.83
N LEU A 366 33.44 -13.77 11.15
CA LEU A 366 32.94 -12.71 10.24
C LEU A 366 34.08 -11.68 10.01
N PRO A 367 34.05 -10.67 9.08
CA PRO A 367 32.87 -10.02 8.51
C PRO A 367 32.93 -9.54 7.01
N GLU A 368 31.73 -9.12 6.57
CA GLU A 368 31.35 -8.01 5.67
C GLU A 368 31.60 -7.95 4.14
N PRO A 369 30.67 -7.28 3.38
CA PRO A 369 30.65 -7.23 1.91
C PRO A 369 30.85 -5.82 1.30
N GLN A 370 30.89 -5.80 -0.06
CA GLN A 370 30.71 -4.67 -1.03
C GLN A 370 32.01 -3.99 -1.54
N PRO A 371 32.02 -3.24 -2.68
CA PRO A 371 31.11 -3.20 -3.84
C PRO A 371 31.81 -3.10 -5.24
N GLY A 372 31.06 -3.42 -6.30
CA GLY A 372 31.02 -2.67 -7.58
C GLY A 372 32.18 -2.73 -8.59
N LYS A 373 31.84 -2.97 -9.88
CA LYS A 373 32.15 -2.06 -10.99
C LYS A 373 31.55 -2.53 -12.33
N ASN A 374 30.95 -1.56 -13.01
CA ASN A 374 30.61 -1.55 -14.43
C ASN A 374 31.85 -1.80 -15.32
N SER A 375 31.64 -2.45 -16.47
CA SER A 375 32.22 -1.99 -17.73
C SER A 375 31.44 -2.52 -18.93
N SER A 376 30.93 -1.56 -19.68
CA SER A 376 30.48 -1.61 -21.08
C SER A 376 31.44 -2.34 -22.02
N SER A 377 30.88 -3.03 -23.02
CA SER A 377 31.49 -3.17 -24.35
C SER A 377 30.38 -3.35 -25.36
N ALA A 378 30.30 -2.39 -26.28
CA ALA A 378 29.46 -2.43 -27.46
C ALA A 378 30.06 -3.40 -28.48
N GLU A 379 29.21 -4.08 -29.25
CA GLU A 379 29.55 -4.42 -30.63
C GLU A 379 28.26 -4.52 -31.47
N ASN A 380 28.21 -3.65 -32.48
CA ASN A 380 27.26 -3.66 -33.58
C ASN A 380 27.52 -4.87 -34.48
N VAL A 381 26.46 -5.58 -34.88
CA VAL A 381 26.38 -6.13 -36.24
C VAL A 381 24.92 -6.04 -36.71
N SER A 382 24.71 -5.15 -37.68
CA SER A 382 23.56 -5.13 -38.56
C SER A 382 23.94 -5.77 -39.89
N VAL A 383 23.25 -6.84 -40.31
CA VAL A 383 23.15 -7.21 -41.73
C VAL A 383 21.76 -7.79 -41.98
N ASN A 384 21.11 -7.23 -43.01
CA ASN A 384 19.91 -7.71 -43.69
C ASN A 384 20.02 -9.18 -44.10
N GLU A 385 18.89 -9.90 -44.18
CA GLU A 385 18.30 -10.28 -45.47
C GLU A 385 16.97 -11.03 -45.31
N THR A 386 16.15 -10.77 -46.32
CA THR A 386 14.85 -11.30 -46.70
C THR A 386 14.73 -12.82 -46.75
N SER A 387 13.56 -13.33 -46.34
CA SER A 387 12.73 -14.30 -47.09
C SER A 387 11.32 -14.34 -46.49
#